data_AF-A0A9E2ZK27-F1
#
_entry.id   AF-A0A9E2ZK27-F1
#
_cell.length_a   1.000
_cell.length_b   1.000
_cell.length_c   1.000
_cell.angle_alpha   90.00
_cell.angle_beta   90.00
_cell.angle_gamma   90.00
#
_symmetry.space_group_name_H-M   'P 1'
#
loop_
_entity.id
_entity.type
_entity.pdbx_description
1 polymer ?
#
loop_
_entity_poly.entity_id
_entity_poly.type
_entity_poly.pdbx_seq_one_letter_code
_entity_poly.pdbx_strand_id
1 'polypeptide(L)' 'MSRQIKCECGFIARGETDDEVVTRIEGHIRSDHPELAQTLTHDEITSWVEVVE' A
#
# COMPACT_ATOMS: atom_id res chain seq x y z
N MET A 1 17.22 -1.26 -3.69
CA MET A 1 16.16 -0.49 -3.01
C MET A 1 14.83 -0.96 -3.53
N SER A 2 14.28 -1.96 -2.86
CA SER A 2 12.88 -2.32 -3.05
C SER A 2 12.02 -1.41 -2.18
N ARG A 3 10.72 -1.36 -2.45
CA ARG A 3 9.75 -0.59 -1.69
C ARG A 3 8.74 -1.55 -1.09
N GLN A 4 8.19 -1.17 0.04
CA GLN A 4 7.09 -1.91 0.65
C GLN A 4 6.10 -1.00 1.36
N ILE A 5 4.87 -1.46 1.48
CA ILE A 5 3.86 -0.92 2.39
C ILE A 5 3.35 -2.07 3.24
N LYS A 6 3.33 -1.88 4.56
CA LYS A 6 2.75 -2.85 5.50
C LYS A 6 1.34 -2.39 5.89
N CYS A 7 0.35 -3.22 5.62
CA CYS A 7 -0.98 -3.05 6.18
C CYS A 7 -1.00 -3.55 7.63
N GLU A 8 -1.83 -2.92 8.46
CA GLU A 8 -2.02 -3.35 9.86
C GLU A 8 -2.62 -4.76 9.99
N CYS A 9 -3.27 -5.27 8.94
CA CYS A 9 -3.76 -6.65 8.88
C CYS A 9 -2.65 -7.69 8.70
N GLY A 10 -1.41 -7.26 8.44
CA GLY A 10 -0.25 -8.12 8.18
C GLY A 10 0.05 -8.35 6.69
N PHE A 11 -0.77 -7.83 5.78
CA PHE A 11 -0.45 -7.84 4.35
C PHE A 11 0.73 -6.91 4.06
N ILE A 12 1.66 -7.35 3.21
CA ILE A 12 2.83 -6.55 2.81
C ILE A 12 2.84 -6.44 1.29
N ALA A 13 2.57 -5.24 0.79
CA ALA A 13 2.78 -4.91 -0.62
C ALA A 13 4.28 -4.66 -0.83
N ARG A 14 4.89 -5.32 -1.82
CA ARG A 14 6.29 -5.10 -2.21
C ARG A 14 6.40 -4.85 -3.70
N GLY A 15 7.37 -4.03 -4.09
CA GLY A 15 7.61 -3.62 -5.47
C GLY A 15 8.94 -2.91 -5.64
N GLU A 16 9.28 -2.56 -6.87
CA GLU A 16 10.50 -1.81 -7.19
C GLU A 16 10.25 -0.31 -7.17
N THR A 17 9.00 0.12 -7.40
CA THR A 17 8.58 1.53 -7.46
C THR A 17 7.45 1.84 -6.47
N ASP A 18 7.28 3.12 -6.15
CA ASP A 18 6.23 3.60 -5.24
C ASP A 18 4.84 3.27 -5.81
N ASP A 19 4.67 3.51 -7.11
CA ASP A 19 3.43 3.26 -7.85
C ASP A 19 3.02 1.77 -7.82
N GLU A 20 3.99 0.85 -7.94
CA GLU A 20 3.73 -0.58 -7.86
C GLU A 20 3.26 -1.04 -6.48
N VAL A 21 3.84 -0.49 -5.41
CA VAL A 21 3.42 -0.85 -4.04
C VAL A 21 2.08 -0.20 -3.69
N VAL A 22 1.85 1.03 -4.12
CA VAL A 22 0.58 1.75 -3.93
C VAL A 22 -0.55 1.03 -4.67
N THR A 23 -0.36 0.69 -5.95
CA THR A 23 -1.36 -0.07 -6.72
C THR A 23 -1.68 -1.42 -6.06
N ARG A 24 -0.65 -2.13 -5.56
CA ARG A 24 -0.85 -3.41 -4.85
C ARG A 24 -1.65 -3.24 -3.56
N ILE A 25 -1.29 -2.27 -2.73
CA ILE A 25 -1.97 -2.08 -1.45
C ILE A 25 -3.39 -1.55 -1.65
N GLU A 26 -3.63 -0.67 -2.63
CA GLU A 26 -4.97 -0.21 -2.99
C GLU A 26 -5.86 -1.36 -3.45
N GLY A 27 -5.31 -2.29 -4.25
CA GLY A 27 -6.01 -3.50 -4.66
C GLY A 27 -6.41 -4.37 -3.47
N HIS A 28 -5.49 -4.58 -2.53
CA HIS A 28 -5.76 -5.28 -1.28
C HIS A 28 -6.82 -4.56 -0.42
N ILE A 29 -6.65 -3.27 -0.17
CA ILE A 29 -7.59 -2.47 0.63
C ILE A 29 -8.99 -2.50 0.00
N ARG A 30 -9.13 -2.36 -1.33
CA ARG A 30 -10.44 -2.42 -1.99
C ARG A 30 -11.12 -3.79 -1.85
N SER A 31 -10.35 -4.87 -1.79
CA SER A 31 -10.87 -6.24 -1.70
C SER A 31 -11.16 -6.67 -0.26
N ASP A 32 -10.23 -6.41 0.66
CA ASP A 32 -10.25 -6.90 2.03
C ASP A 32 -10.79 -5.87 3.04
N HIS A 33 -10.66 -4.57 2.72
CA HIS A 33 -11.02 -3.44 3.59
C HIS A 33 -11.79 -2.34 2.82
N PRO A 34 -12.96 -2.64 2.24
CA PRO A 34 -13.70 -1.67 1.42
C PRO A 34 -14.14 -0.41 2.17
N GLU A 35 -14.21 -0.47 3.50
CA GLU A 35 -14.43 0.70 4.35
C GLU A 35 -13.23 1.68 4.32
N LEU A 36 -12.01 1.16 4.42
CA LEU A 36 -10.78 1.95 4.34
C LEU A 36 -10.55 2.49 2.94
N ALA A 37 -10.96 1.75 1.90
CA ALA A 37 -10.88 2.19 0.51
C ALA A 37 -11.68 3.47 0.22
N GLN A 38 -12.65 3.80 1.08
CA GLN A 38 -13.46 5.01 0.96
C GLN A 38 -12.87 6.20 1.71
N THR A 39 -12.00 5.95 2.69
CA THR A 39 -11.42 6.98 3.55
C THR A 39 -9.98 7.31 3.18
N LEU A 40 -9.21 6.31 2.75
CA LEU A 40 -7.81 6.47 2.40
C LEU A 40 -7.66 7.07 1.00
N THR A 41 -6.85 8.11 0.90
CA THR A 41 -6.48 8.70 -0.38
C THR A 41 -5.17 8.13 -0.90
N HIS A 42 -4.96 8.20 -2.22
CA HIS A 42 -3.72 7.75 -2.86
C HIS A 42 -2.46 8.42 -2.25
N ASP A 43 -2.55 9.71 -1.90
CA ASP A 43 -1.43 10.46 -1.32
C ASP A 43 -1.07 9.96 0.09
N GLU A 44 -2.08 9.70 0.93
CA GLU A 44 -1.87 9.09 2.25
C GLU A 44 -1.21 7.72 2.16
N ILE A 45 -1.68 6.88 1.23
CA ILE A 45 -1.12 5.55 0.99
C ILE A 45 0.33 5.66 0.48
N THR A 46 0.62 6.63 -0.38
CA THR A 46 1.98 6.89 -0.90
C THR A 46 2.93 7.31 0.23
N SER A 47 2.43 8.04 1.23
CA SER A 47 3.21 8.43 2.41
C SER A 47 3.64 7.23 3.28
N TRP A 48 2.99 6.07 3.15
CA TRP A 48 3.33 4.85 3.88
C TRP A 48 4.44 4.03 3.22
N VAL A 49 4.93 4.44 2.05
CA VAL A 49 5.96 3.69 1.34
C VAL A 49 7.27 3.69 2.13
N GLU A 50 7.71 2.49 2.49
CA GLU A 50 9.01 2.24 3.11
C GLU A 50 10.00 1.79 2.04
N VAL A 51 11.14 2.47 1.93
CA VAL A 51 12.28 2.01 1.13
C VAL A 51 13.06 0.98 1.93
N VAL A 52 13.23 -0.20 1.36
CA VAL A 52 13.95 -1.33 1.96
C VAL A 52 15.11 -1.77 1.08
N GLU A 53 16.22 -2.14 1.71
CA GLU A 53 17.46 -2.56 1.04
C GLU A 53 17.35 -3.99 0.48
#